data_AF-A0A949WT09-F1
#
_entry.id   AF-A0A949WT09-F1
#
_cell.length_a   1.000
_cell.length_b   1.000
_cell.length_c   1.000
_cell.angle_alpha   90.00
_cell.angle_beta   90.00
_cell.angle_gamma   90.00
#
_symmetry.space_group_name_H-M   'P 1'
#
loop_
_entity.id
_entity.type
_entity.pdbx_description
1 polymer ?
#
loop_
_entity_poly.entity_id
_entity_poly.type
_entity_poly.pdbx_seq_one_letter_code
_entity_poly.pdbx_strand_id
1 'polypeptide(L)'
;MNGSPKDSAHNSEEIKQQLPLLNTDLLPSLPFPLNPTGDIGEQVAVQIALDRVTKRFKAINSKVIKSSIVSYKEALQELPEPVSEDHPLAKTQVRLVEISGTFQGKNRRLRAGKTRSYRTFRKAYVILRKADGFLLGITLLK
;
A
#
# COMPACT_ATOMS: atom_id res chain seq x y z
N MET A 1 9.02 -62.00 45.15
CA MET A 1 9.80 -62.52 44.02
C MET A 1 9.15 -62.03 42.74
N ASN A 2 9.97 -61.48 41.84
CA ASN A 2 9.78 -61.25 40.40
C ASN A 2 8.59 -60.35 40.01
N GLY A 3 8.72 -59.27 39.24
CA GLY A 3 9.83 -58.71 38.47
C GLY A 3 9.23 -57.78 37.42
N SER A 4 9.58 -56.49 37.48
CA SER A 4 9.64 -55.61 36.29
C SER A 4 10.70 -56.19 35.33
N PRO A 5 10.78 -55.89 34.02
CA PRO A 5 10.66 -54.54 33.45
C PRO A 5 10.00 -54.51 32.06
N LYS A 6 9.60 -53.34 31.57
CA LYS A 6 10.19 -52.64 30.41
C LYS A 6 9.03 -51.88 29.76
N ASP A 7 9.15 -50.69 29.22
CA ASP A 7 10.30 -49.83 29.00
C ASP A 7 9.75 -48.42 28.77
N SER A 8 10.43 -47.45 29.39
CA SER A 8 10.79 -46.14 28.84
C SER A 8 9.84 -45.44 27.85
N ALA A 9 9.32 -44.28 28.24
CA ALA A 9 9.90 -43.02 27.78
C ALA A 9 9.38 -41.85 28.63
N HIS A 10 10.31 -41.26 29.36
CA HIS A 10 10.20 -39.94 29.96
C HIS A 10 10.01 -38.87 28.88
N ASN A 11 9.20 -37.85 29.24
CA ASN A 11 9.38 -36.41 29.04
C ASN A 11 9.70 -35.92 27.61
N SER A 12 9.14 -34.83 27.11
CA SER A 12 9.03 -33.52 27.74
C SER A 12 8.53 -32.60 26.64
N GLU A 13 7.53 -31.75 26.94
CA GLU A 13 7.22 -30.49 26.24
C GLU A 13 6.93 -30.64 24.73
N GLU A 14 5.94 -29.98 24.13
CA GLU A 14 6.14 -28.63 23.64
C GLU A 14 4.96 -28.40 22.66
N ILE A 15 4.07 -27.46 23.01
CA ILE A 15 3.50 -26.43 22.13
C ILE A 15 3.08 -26.90 20.72
N LYS A 16 1.76 -26.86 20.43
CA LYS A 16 1.23 -26.07 19.30
C LYS A 16 -0.30 -25.95 19.30
N GLN A 17 -0.71 -24.70 19.55
CA GLN A 17 -1.72 -23.95 18.79
C GLN A 17 -3.19 -24.31 19.02
N GLN A 18 -3.70 -23.83 20.16
CA GLN A 18 -5.03 -23.21 20.16
C GLN A 18 -5.00 -22.03 19.17
N LEU A 19 -5.78 -22.12 18.09
CA LEU A 19 -6.16 -20.96 17.28
C LEU A 19 -7.27 -20.21 18.04
N PRO A 20 -7.08 -18.95 18.45
CA PRO A 20 -8.21 -18.14 18.89
C PRO A 20 -9.02 -17.73 17.67
N LEU A 21 -10.34 -17.81 17.84
CA LEU A 21 -11.35 -17.49 16.84
C LEU A 21 -11.09 -16.16 16.13
N LEU A 22 -11.37 -16.20 14.83
CA LEU A 22 -11.38 -15.07 13.91
C LEU A 22 -12.51 -14.11 14.31
N ASN A 23 -12.25 -13.26 15.31
CA ASN A 23 -13.11 -12.13 15.64
C ASN A 23 -12.95 -11.09 14.55
N THR A 24 -13.96 -11.05 13.70
CA THR A 24 -14.29 -9.96 12.80
C THR A 24 -14.70 -8.76 13.65
N ASP A 25 -13.73 -7.98 14.15
CA ASP A 25 -14.03 -6.68 14.74
C ASP A 25 -12.84 -5.72 14.62
N LEU A 26 -13.18 -4.53 14.12
CA LEU A 26 -12.41 -3.29 14.17
C LEU A 26 -11.17 -3.24 13.28
N LEU A 27 -11.37 -2.69 12.07
CA LEU A 27 -10.36 -1.80 11.49
C LEU A 27 -9.87 -0.87 12.61
N PRO A 28 -8.58 -0.85 12.94
CA PRO A 28 -8.13 0.06 13.97
C PRO A 28 -8.28 1.48 13.44
N SER A 29 -9.14 2.26 14.10
CA SER A 29 -9.09 3.71 14.04
C SER A 29 -7.76 4.15 14.65
N LEU A 30 -6.81 4.57 13.83
CA LEU A 30 -5.48 4.95 14.29
C LEU A 30 -5.27 6.46 14.23
N PRO A 31 -5.16 7.13 15.38
CA PRO A 31 -4.11 8.09 15.61
C PRO A 31 -3.05 7.35 16.44
N PHE A 32 -2.33 6.39 15.84
CA PHE A 32 -1.08 5.97 16.47
C PHE A 32 -0.16 7.20 16.51
N PRO A 33 0.64 7.37 17.59
CA PRO A 33 1.72 8.35 17.54
C PRO A 33 2.54 8.05 16.29
N LEU A 34 2.61 9.03 15.37
CA LEU A 34 3.35 8.92 14.12
C LEU A 34 4.78 8.56 14.47
N ASN A 35 5.13 7.27 14.38
CA ASN A 35 6.51 6.86 14.48
C ASN A 35 7.16 7.28 13.15
N PRO A 36 8.00 8.32 13.12
CA PRO A 36 8.57 8.81 11.87
C PRO A 36 9.49 7.77 11.21
N THR A 37 9.94 6.75 11.95
CA THR A 37 10.75 5.64 11.43
C THR A 37 9.92 4.41 11.03
N GLY A 38 8.63 4.39 11.34
CA GLY A 38 7.72 3.30 11.03
C GLY A 38 7.56 3.04 9.53
N ASP A 39 7.12 1.83 9.20
CA ASP A 39 6.74 1.43 7.85
C ASP A 39 5.40 0.69 7.90
N ILE A 40 4.45 1.13 7.07
CA ILE A 40 3.18 0.43 6.86
C ILE A 40 3.37 -0.95 6.21
N GLY A 41 4.54 -1.20 5.60
CA GLY A 41 4.83 -2.43 4.89
C GLY A 41 4.32 -2.43 3.45
N GLU A 42 4.90 -3.31 2.64
CA GLU A 42 4.65 -3.34 1.20
C GLU A 42 3.21 -3.71 0.84
N GLN A 43 2.67 -4.75 1.48
CA GLN A 43 1.33 -5.26 1.19
C GLN A 43 0.26 -4.20 1.47
N VAL A 44 0.39 -3.49 2.60
CA VAL A 44 -0.52 -2.41 2.99
C VAL A 44 -0.39 -1.23 2.03
N ALA A 45 0.84 -0.84 1.65
CA ALA A 45 1.07 0.22 0.68
C ALA A 45 0.44 -0.09 -0.68
N VAL A 46 0.58 -1.33 -1.16
CA VAL A 46 -0.04 -1.80 -2.41
C VAL A 46 -1.56 -1.72 -2.34
N GLN A 47 -2.15 -2.20 -1.23
CA GLN A 47 -3.59 -2.17 -1.05
C GLN A 47 -4.13 -0.73 -1.03
N ILE A 48 -3.47 0.18 -0.31
CA ILE A 48 -3.83 1.60 -0.28
C ILE A 48 -3.68 2.22 -1.67
N ALA A 49 -2.60 1.95 -2.38
CA ALA A 49 -2.34 2.53 -3.70
C ALA A 49 -3.42 2.13 -4.72
N LEU A 50 -3.78 0.84 -4.78
CA LEU A 50 -4.86 0.35 -5.64
C LEU A 50 -6.22 0.97 -5.26
N ASP A 51 -6.54 1.07 -3.96
CA ASP A 51 -7.76 1.71 -3.49
C ASP A 51 -7.82 3.20 -3.88
N ARG A 52 -6.73 3.95 -3.68
CA ARG A 52 -6.67 5.38 -4.02
C ARG A 52 -6.82 5.61 -5.53
N VAL A 53 -6.18 4.80 -6.36
CA VAL A 53 -6.27 4.92 -7.82
C VAL A 53 -7.66 4.56 -8.32
N THR A 54 -8.25 3.46 -7.86
CA THR A 54 -9.61 3.04 -8.26
C THR A 54 -10.69 3.99 -7.74
N LYS A 55 -10.49 4.66 -6.59
CA LYS A 55 -11.39 5.70 -6.09
C LYS A 55 -11.34 6.97 -6.95
N ARG A 56 -10.15 7.43 -7.34
CA ARG A 56 -9.99 8.68 -8.13
C ARG A 56 -10.24 8.50 -9.63
N PHE A 57 -9.94 7.34 -10.18
CA PHE A 57 -9.95 7.09 -11.63
C PHE A 57 -10.80 5.87 -11.98
N LYS A 58 -11.38 5.87 -13.18
CA LYS A 58 -11.88 4.64 -13.79
C LYS A 58 -10.65 3.83 -14.20
N ALA A 59 -10.41 2.73 -13.49
CA ALA A 59 -9.23 1.90 -13.63
C ALA A 59 -9.65 0.51 -14.13
N ILE A 60 -8.97 -0.01 -15.16
CA ILE A 60 -9.23 -1.32 -15.75
C ILE A 60 -7.91 -2.08 -15.84
N ASN A 61 -7.93 -3.38 -15.50
CA ASN A 61 -6.77 -4.27 -15.52
C ASN A 61 -5.58 -3.71 -14.72
N SER A 62 -5.87 -3.12 -13.56
CA SER A 62 -4.83 -2.52 -12.72
C SER A 62 -3.99 -3.57 -12.01
N LYS A 63 -2.67 -3.52 -12.19
CA LYS A 63 -1.72 -4.43 -11.56
C LYS A 63 -0.52 -3.65 -11.03
N VAL A 64 -0.10 -3.94 -9.80
CA VAL A 64 1.16 -3.40 -9.27
C VAL A 64 2.34 -4.02 -10.01
N ILE A 65 3.24 -3.17 -10.51
CA ILE A 65 4.48 -3.57 -11.15
C ILE A 65 5.63 -3.55 -10.14
N LYS A 66 5.68 -2.50 -9.30
CA LYS A 66 6.77 -2.26 -8.37
C LYS A 66 6.28 -1.55 -7.13
N SER A 67 6.87 -1.88 -5.99
CA SER A 67 6.74 -1.14 -4.74
C SER A 67 8.15 -0.97 -4.15
N SER A 68 8.53 0.25 -3.83
CA SER A 68 9.87 0.55 -3.30
C SER A 68 9.82 1.65 -2.25
N ILE A 69 10.79 1.65 -1.35
CA ILE A 69 11.05 2.77 -0.45
C ILE A 69 12.11 3.65 -1.10
N VAL A 70 11.79 4.92 -1.29
CA VAL A 70 12.67 5.93 -1.89
C VAL A 70 12.55 7.23 -1.09
N SER A 71 13.43 8.20 -1.33
CA SER A 71 13.20 9.55 -0.84
C SER A 71 12.03 10.22 -1.57
N TYR A 72 11.36 11.17 -0.94
CA TYR A 72 10.33 11.94 -1.61
C TYR A 72 10.88 12.66 -2.84
N LYS A 73 12.11 13.22 -2.77
CA LYS A 73 12.76 13.86 -3.92
C LYS A 73 12.91 12.91 -5.12
N GLU A 74 13.31 11.66 -4.90
CA GLU A 74 13.37 10.65 -5.96
C GLU A 74 11.98 10.30 -6.49
N ALA A 75 10.99 10.11 -5.61
CA ALA A 75 9.62 9.81 -6.02
C ALA A 75 9.00 10.93 -6.89
N LEU A 76 9.41 12.18 -6.66
CA LEU A 76 8.96 13.33 -7.42
C LEU A 76 9.47 13.36 -8.87
N GLN A 77 10.57 12.67 -9.19
CA GLN A 77 11.07 12.55 -10.56
C GLN A 77 10.06 11.84 -11.48
N GLU A 78 9.16 11.04 -10.91
CA GLU A 78 8.07 10.40 -11.64
C GLU A 78 6.84 11.30 -11.83
N LEU A 79 6.82 12.50 -11.22
CA LEU A 79 5.75 13.48 -11.41
C LEU A 79 6.06 14.40 -12.61
N PRO A 80 5.04 14.90 -13.33
CA PRO A 80 5.24 15.76 -14.50
C PRO A 80 5.76 17.15 -14.14
N GLU A 81 5.52 17.60 -12.90
CA GLU A 81 5.93 18.90 -12.41
C GLU A 81 7.00 18.70 -11.32
N PRO A 82 8.23 19.19 -11.52
CA PRO A 82 9.25 19.12 -10.50
C PRO A 82 8.85 20.00 -9.32
N VAL A 83 8.93 19.44 -8.12
CA VAL A 83 8.72 20.19 -6.88
C VAL A 83 10.04 20.84 -6.47
N SER A 84 9.97 22.02 -5.85
CA SER A 84 11.13 22.75 -5.33
C SER A 84 12.07 21.85 -4.54
N GLU A 85 13.38 22.03 -4.73
CA GLU A 85 14.41 21.28 -3.99
C GLU A 85 14.32 21.49 -2.47
N ASP A 86 13.78 22.64 -2.05
CA ASP A 86 13.59 23.04 -0.65
C ASP A 86 12.30 22.48 -0.04
N HIS A 87 11.65 21.50 -0.70
CA HIS A 87 10.44 20.91 -0.16
C HIS A 87 10.71 20.28 1.22
N PRO A 88 9.91 20.58 2.26
CA PRO A 88 10.16 20.11 3.62
C PRO A 88 10.21 18.59 3.76
N LEU A 89 9.57 17.88 2.83
CA LEU A 89 9.56 16.41 2.79
C LEU A 89 10.66 15.80 1.89
N ALA A 90 11.53 16.58 1.25
CA ALA A 90 12.45 16.09 0.21
C ALA A 90 13.31 14.88 0.68
N LYS A 91 13.75 14.89 1.94
CA LYS A 91 14.56 13.82 2.56
C LYS A 91 13.73 12.73 3.23
N THR A 92 12.41 12.88 3.31
CA THR A 92 11.51 11.91 3.94
C THR A 92 11.43 10.64 3.10
N GLN A 93 11.53 9.48 3.74
CA GLN A 93 11.29 8.20 3.07
C GLN A 93 9.80 7.99 2.79
N VAL A 94 9.51 7.55 1.56
CA VAL A 94 8.16 7.30 1.07
C VAL A 94 8.09 5.94 0.38
N ARG A 95 6.90 5.35 0.37
CA ARG A 95 6.57 4.19 -0.46
C ARG A 95 6.11 4.70 -1.82
N LEU A 96 6.84 4.36 -2.88
CA LEU A 96 6.47 4.59 -4.27
C LEU A 96 5.90 3.29 -4.84
N VAL A 97 4.64 3.34 -5.29
CA VAL A 97 3.96 2.20 -5.90
C VAL A 97 3.67 2.51 -7.36
N GLU A 98 4.18 1.67 -8.24
CA GLU A 98 3.95 1.71 -9.68
C GLU A 98 2.86 0.72 -10.07
N ILE A 99 1.87 1.19 -10.82
CA ILE A 99 0.69 0.43 -11.21
C ILE A 99 0.52 0.54 -12.73
N SER A 100 0.49 -0.59 -13.43
CA SER A 100 0.04 -0.65 -14.82
C SER A 100 -1.48 -0.79 -14.87
N GLY A 101 -2.08 -0.33 -15.96
CA GLY A 101 -3.50 -0.54 -16.21
C GLY A 101 -4.01 0.37 -17.30
N THR A 102 -5.31 0.65 -17.26
CA THR A 102 -5.93 1.68 -18.09
C THR A 102 -6.68 2.62 -17.16
N PHE A 103 -6.26 3.89 -17.12
CA PHE A 103 -6.81 4.88 -16.20
C PHE A 103 -7.46 6.02 -16.97
N GLN A 104 -8.66 6.41 -16.55
CA GLN A 104 -9.41 7.55 -17.07
C GLN A 104 -9.96 8.39 -15.91
N GLY A 105 -9.95 9.71 -16.05
CA GLY A 105 -10.55 10.61 -15.05
C GLY A 105 -12.04 10.33 -14.86
N LYS A 106 -12.50 10.19 -13.60
CA LYS A 106 -13.94 10.14 -13.29
C LYS A 106 -14.50 11.55 -13.43
N ASN A 107 -15.23 11.83 -14.51
CA ASN A 107 -15.92 13.11 -14.65
C ASN A 107 -16.99 13.25 -13.55
N ARG A 108 -16.82 14.23 -12.65
CA ARG A 108 -17.96 14.77 -11.89
C ARG A 108 -18.86 15.50 -12.87
N ARG A 109 -19.91 14.80 -13.35
CA ARG A 109 -21.07 15.32 -14.08
C ARG A 109 -20.75 16.40 -15.12
N LEU A 110 -20.40 15.99 -16.33
CA LEU A 110 -20.53 16.87 -17.48
C LEU A 110 -22.03 17.09 -17.73
N ARG A 111 -22.50 18.32 -17.50
CA ARG A 111 -23.80 18.77 -18.00
C ARG A 111 -23.81 18.53 -19.53
N ALA A 112 -24.89 17.89 -19.98
CA ALA A 112 -25.31 17.56 -21.34
C ALA A 112 -24.37 17.95 -22.52
N GLY A 113 -23.99 16.95 -23.33
CA GLY A 113 -23.85 17.13 -24.79
C GLY A 113 -22.45 17.15 -25.40
N LYS A 114 -21.36 17.10 -24.63
CA LYS A 114 -20.00 16.98 -25.21
C LYS A 114 -19.30 15.71 -24.78
N THR A 115 -19.34 14.70 -25.65
CA THR A 115 -18.48 13.51 -25.56
C THR A 115 -17.04 13.91 -25.85
N ARG A 116 -16.31 14.41 -24.86
CA ARG A 116 -14.85 14.54 -24.98
C ARG A 116 -14.23 13.16 -24.82
N SER A 117 -13.37 12.77 -25.78
CA SER A 117 -12.51 11.59 -25.65
C SER A 117 -11.75 11.66 -24.32
N TYR A 118 -11.94 10.65 -23.48
CA TYR A 118 -11.28 10.58 -22.17
C TYR A 118 -9.80 10.35 -22.39
N ARG A 119 -8.95 11.28 -21.91
CA ARG A 119 -7.50 11.05 -21.88
C ARG A 119 -7.25 9.79 -21.07
N THR A 120 -6.68 8.80 -21.75
CA THR A 120 -6.40 7.47 -21.20
C THR A 120 -4.91 7.39 -20.87
N PHE A 121 -4.60 6.78 -19.74
CA PHE A 121 -3.25 6.61 -19.22
C PHE A 121 -2.98 5.12 -18.96
N ARG A 122 -1.73 4.68 -19.10
CA ARG A 122 -1.36 3.26 -18.94
C ARG A 122 -0.59 2.93 -17.68
N LYS A 123 -0.03 3.95 -17.03
CA LYS A 123 0.73 3.80 -15.79
C LYS A 123 0.26 4.82 -14.76
N ALA A 124 0.29 4.41 -13.49
CA ALA A 124 0.08 5.28 -12.35
C ALA A 124 1.22 5.11 -11.35
N TYR A 125 1.71 6.21 -10.81
CA TYR A 125 2.58 6.24 -9.65
C TYR A 125 1.84 6.80 -8.46
N VAL A 126 1.91 6.11 -7.33
CA VAL A 126 1.32 6.53 -6.06
C VAL A 126 2.43 6.70 -5.04
N ILE A 127 2.49 7.89 -4.44
CA ILE A 127 3.46 8.23 -3.40
C ILE A 127 2.74 8.24 -2.06
N LEU A 128 3.14 7.35 -1.15
CA LEU A 128 2.59 7.23 0.19
C LEU A 128 3.68 7.52 1.22
N ARG A 129 3.34 8.25 2.28
CA ARG A 129 4.22 8.40 3.43
C ARG A 129 4.47 7.02 4.05
N LYS A 130 5.74 6.67 4.26
CA LYS A 130 6.14 5.34 4.75
C LYS A 130 5.51 4.98 6.11
N ALA A 131 5.43 5.96 7.02
CA ALA A 131 5.00 5.73 8.41
C ALA A 131 3.53 5.32 8.56
N ASP A 132 2.63 5.84 7.73
CA ASP A 132 1.18 5.69 7.94
C ASP A 132 0.36 5.55 6.64
N GLY A 133 1.01 5.52 5.48
CA GLY A 133 0.33 5.39 4.20
C GLY A 133 -0.43 6.64 3.78
N PHE A 134 -0.15 7.78 4.39
CA PHE A 134 -0.76 9.04 3.98
C PHE A 134 -0.42 9.35 2.52
N LEU A 135 -1.43 9.68 1.72
CA LEU A 135 -1.27 9.92 0.29
C LEU A 135 -0.60 11.27 0.05
N LEU A 136 0.60 11.25 -0.53
CA LEU A 136 1.35 12.46 -0.90
C LEU A 136 1.15 12.85 -2.36
N GLY A 137 0.91 11.89 -3.26
CA GLY A 137 0.74 12.18 -4.68
C GLY A 137 0.22 11.01 -5.50
N ILE A 138 -0.46 11.32 -6.60
CA ILE A 138 -0.77 10.36 -7.67
C ILE A 138 -0.48 11.02 -9.01
N THR A 139 0.30 10.34 -9.84
CA THR A 139 0.55 10.74 -11.24
C THR A 139 0.12 9.65 -12.19
N LEU A 140 -0.45 10.06 -13.32
CA LEU A 140 -0.79 9.18 -14.43
C LEU A 140 0.08 9.48 -15.64
N LEU A 141 0.66 8.45 -16.23
CA LEU A 141 1.49 8.55 -17.43
C LEU A 141 0.85 7.77 -18.58
N LYS A 142 1.04 8.28 -19.81
CA LYS A 142 0.49 7.68 -21.03
C LYS A 142 1.19 6.37 -21.36
#